data_AF-A0A388JQG0-F1
#
_entry.id   AF-A0A388JQG0-F1
#
_cell.length_a   1.000
_cell.length_b   1.000
_cell.length_c   1.000
_cell.angle_alpha   90.00
_cell.angle_beta   90.00
_cell.angle_gamma   90.00
#
_symmetry.space_group_name_H-M   'P 1'
#
loop_
_entity.id
_entity.type
_entity.pdbx_description
1 polymer ?
#
loop_
_entity_poly.entity_id
_entity_poly.type
_entity_poly.pdbx_seq_one_letter_code
_entity_poly.pdbx_strand_id
1 'polypeptide(L)'
;MAGYDTCHFCKLPGHFIRECPFRGQPNGAEMAARIQGSLGGGGRSDGGGLLPAPSSSNAIVPYVAPQNKGYANSNYNGGQDNGGQRYSRPWNGGYRDRERDRDEKIDRLYALMSEQIEEQEKQKHEAAKLELLQEEKKRLQAEEDKWIQAAKDREQQEARLGHIVRSSVKAVCESALGRKVDIPEDEDEEVVKLRKEEKEALLKKKDLESEQERLRQEIAELKSRQEKGKGSHDVGKEDGLLAMQLQIQELNTIRSALEEKNAELSSLKTENSYLRKEFRELREEVVLIRGKRDAPVVTESSPLEEPAKGKQKADSKSTAMYTPKDLEALQKSYKQALAAKEMALREAEMAKERMARMGVSRIQLTARKALARKTTPRNLRTSFQAVEVGSDEEEEEQEGGLVAGKAKTRPIVEVAHDLEETRMNKFREVRMKEMRQARKADMEIACAEEGISYIKLDQARTDVAEIRARRDFDGWLKDRDRKEGSEPDKDEDDPEQSYATSTEDVHEG
;
A
#
# COMPACT_ATOMS: atom_id res chain seq x y z
N MET A 1 -11.33 15.26 53.75
CA MET A 1 -12.15 14.64 52.67
C MET A 1 -11.18 14.17 51.60
N ALA A 2 -11.09 12.86 51.44
CA ALA A 2 -10.03 12.19 50.67
C ALA A 2 -10.42 12.10 49.19
N GLY A 3 -9.61 12.71 48.32
CA GLY A 3 -9.64 12.49 46.88
C GLY A 3 -8.53 11.53 46.49
N TYR A 4 -8.86 10.27 46.20
CA TYR A 4 -7.91 9.28 45.69
C TYR A 4 -8.61 8.18 44.86
N ASP A 5 -9.26 8.54 43.75
CA ASP A 5 -9.85 7.55 42.82
C ASP A 5 -9.33 7.69 41.38
N THR A 6 -8.10 8.19 41.18
CA THR A 6 -7.47 8.18 39.84
C THR A 6 -6.25 7.27 39.80
N CYS A 7 -6.16 6.46 38.74
CA CYS A 7 -5.04 5.59 38.51
C CYS A 7 -3.75 6.41 38.33
N HIS A 8 -2.73 6.15 39.14
CA HIS A 8 -1.49 6.92 39.10
C HIS A 8 -0.75 6.87 37.74
N PHE A 9 -0.96 5.81 36.96
CA PHE A 9 -0.29 5.57 35.68
C PHE A 9 -0.98 6.27 34.49
N CYS A 10 -2.29 6.10 34.32
CA CYS A 10 -3.03 6.65 33.18
C CYS A 10 -3.94 7.84 33.53
N LYS A 11 -4.01 8.25 34.81
CA LYS A 11 -4.84 9.35 35.33
C LYS A 11 -6.35 9.21 35.10
N LEU A 12 -6.82 8.06 34.65
CA LEU A 12 -8.24 7.76 34.52
C LEU A 12 -8.81 7.30 35.86
N PRO A 13 -10.05 7.69 36.19
CA PRO A 13 -10.69 7.25 37.43
C PRO A 13 -11.13 5.79 37.40
N GLY A 14 -11.41 5.22 38.57
CA GLY A 14 -12.15 3.95 38.72
C GLY A 14 -11.34 2.66 38.60
N HIS A 15 -10.01 2.72 38.65
CA HIS A 15 -9.17 1.52 38.76
C HIS A 15 -7.82 1.83 39.40
N PHE A 16 -7.20 0.82 40.03
CA PHE A 16 -5.87 0.96 40.63
C PHE A 16 -4.76 0.70 39.61
N ILE A 17 -3.54 1.17 39.90
CA ILE A 17 -2.39 1.00 39.01
C ILE A 17 -2.12 -0.47 38.63
N ARG A 18 -2.44 -1.42 39.51
CA ARG A 18 -2.26 -2.86 39.27
C ARG A 18 -3.21 -3.41 38.19
N GLU A 19 -4.35 -2.75 37.98
CA GLU A 19 -5.40 -3.13 37.04
C GLU A 19 -5.40 -2.24 35.80
N CYS A 20 -4.40 -1.37 35.65
CA CYS A 20 -4.35 -0.45 34.52
C CYS A 20 -4.09 -1.23 33.22
N PRO A 21 -5.03 -1.22 32.25
CA PRO A 21 -4.90 -1.96 31.00
C PRO A 21 -3.70 -1.47 30.16
N PHE A 22 -3.19 -0.29 30.47
CA PHE A 22 -2.06 0.34 29.81
C PHE A 22 -0.69 -0.03 30.41
N ARG A 23 -0.63 -0.77 31.54
CA ARG A 23 0.61 -1.02 32.29
C ARG A 23 1.66 -1.86 31.54
N GLY A 24 1.27 -2.62 30.51
CA GLY A 24 2.17 -3.43 29.68
C GLY A 24 2.49 -2.84 28.30
N GLN A 25 1.94 -1.66 27.99
CA GLN A 25 2.09 -1.02 26.68
C GLN A 25 3.18 0.06 26.79
N PRO A 26 4.21 0.08 25.93
CA PRO A 26 5.31 1.06 26.02
C PRO A 26 4.85 2.51 25.91
N ASN A 27 3.71 2.76 25.24
CA ASN A 27 3.10 4.09 25.09
C ASN A 27 1.74 4.20 25.80
N GLY A 28 1.51 3.38 26.84
CA GLY A 28 0.22 3.28 27.50
C GLY A 28 -0.30 4.59 28.12
N ALA A 29 0.58 5.41 28.69
CA ALA A 29 0.22 6.70 29.27
C ALA A 29 -0.22 7.73 28.20
N GLU A 30 0.44 7.72 27.03
CA GLU A 30 0.13 8.62 25.92
C GLU A 30 -1.21 8.29 25.26
N MET A 31 -1.51 6.99 25.11
CA MET A 31 -2.82 6.52 24.62
C MET A 31 -3.97 6.95 25.54
N ALA A 32 -3.78 6.87 26.86
CA ALA A 32 -4.77 7.33 27.83
C ALA A 32 -5.00 8.85 27.75
N ALA A 33 -3.94 9.64 27.55
CA ALA A 33 -4.03 11.08 27.38
C ALA A 33 -4.81 11.47 26.10
N ARG A 34 -4.63 10.75 24.99
CA ARG A 34 -5.43 10.96 23.76
C ARG A 34 -6.92 10.71 23.98
N ILE A 35 -7.28 9.69 24.76
CA ILE A 35 -8.69 9.38 25.07
C ILE A 35 -9.31 10.50 25.92
N GLN A 36 -8.57 11.04 26.90
CA GLN A 36 -9.04 12.20 27.66
C GLN A 36 -9.19 13.46 26.80
N GLY A 37 -8.26 13.69 25.86
CA GLY A 37 -8.35 14.81 24.91
C GLY A 37 -9.56 14.72 23.96
N SER A 38 -9.98 13.50 23.60
CA SER A 38 -11.11 13.29 22.68
C SER A 38 -12.49 13.40 23.36
N LEU A 39 -12.58 13.26 24.67
CA LEU A 39 -13.86 13.27 25.42
C LEU A 39 -14.13 14.59 26.17
N GLY A 40 -13.14 15.49 26.26
CA GLY A 40 -13.27 16.78 26.95
C GLY A 40 -13.76 17.96 26.10
N GLY A 41 -13.96 17.78 24.79
CA GLY A 41 -14.28 18.86 23.84
C GLY A 41 -15.77 19.14 23.65
N GLY A 42 -16.57 19.11 24.72
CA GLY A 42 -18.00 19.41 24.68
C GLY A 42 -18.32 20.71 25.40
N GLY A 43 -18.20 21.84 24.71
CA GLY A 43 -18.83 23.10 25.13
C GLY A 43 -17.87 24.25 25.43
N ARG A 44 -17.62 25.08 24.41
CA ARG A 44 -17.79 26.54 24.47
C ARG A 44 -17.61 27.12 23.08
N SER A 45 -18.75 27.47 22.50
CA SER A 45 -18.86 28.45 21.44
C SER A 45 -18.45 29.79 22.03
N ASP A 46 -17.24 30.27 21.74
CA ASP A 46 -16.91 31.69 21.85
C ASP A 46 -15.72 32.03 20.94
N GLY A 47 -16.00 32.94 20.00
CA GLY A 47 -15.14 34.03 19.56
C GLY A 47 -13.67 33.77 19.17
N GLY A 48 -13.41 33.90 17.87
CA GLY A 48 -12.31 34.73 17.34
C GLY A 48 -10.90 34.43 17.85
N GLY A 49 -10.16 33.60 17.10
CA GLY A 49 -8.73 33.42 17.28
C GLY A 49 -8.04 33.33 15.93
N LEU A 50 -7.71 34.49 15.37
CA LEU A 50 -6.87 34.67 14.18
C LEU A 50 -5.51 34.01 14.40
N LEU A 51 -5.10 33.11 13.51
CA LEU A 51 -3.69 32.79 13.31
C LEU A 51 -3.17 33.65 12.13
N PRO A 52 -1.96 34.25 12.25
CA PRO A 52 -1.42 35.09 11.20
C PRO A 52 -0.94 34.23 10.02
N ALA A 53 -1.53 34.45 8.85
CA ALA A 53 -0.97 33.99 7.58
C ALA A 53 0.15 34.94 7.14
N PRO A 54 1.26 34.46 6.55
CA PRO A 54 2.17 35.33 5.82
C PRO A 54 1.57 35.71 4.47
N SER A 55 1.52 37.01 4.24
CA SER A 55 1.16 37.67 3.00
C SER A 55 1.95 37.16 1.80
N SER A 56 1.24 36.75 0.75
CA SER A 56 1.59 37.15 -0.62
C SER A 56 0.37 37.08 -1.52
N SER A 57 0.04 38.25 -2.07
CA SER A 57 -1.07 38.58 -2.94
C SER A 57 -1.16 37.73 -4.21
N ASN A 58 -2.37 37.32 -4.61
CA ASN A 58 -3.06 37.84 -5.80
C ASN A 58 -4.37 37.08 -6.10
N ALA A 59 -5.48 37.81 -6.03
CA ALA A 59 -6.56 37.86 -7.02
C ALA A 59 -7.59 36.69 -7.17
N ILE A 60 -8.85 37.05 -6.86
CA ILE A 60 -10.09 36.82 -7.65
C ILE A 60 -11.04 35.65 -7.24
N VAL A 61 -12.10 36.08 -6.54
CA VAL A 61 -13.53 35.63 -6.48
C VAL A 61 -13.92 34.42 -5.59
N PRO A 62 -14.70 34.64 -4.51
CA PRO A 62 -15.43 33.56 -3.85
C PRO A 62 -16.77 33.30 -4.55
N TYR A 63 -16.91 32.10 -5.11
CA TYR A 63 -18.19 31.52 -5.54
C TYR A 63 -19.06 31.23 -4.32
N VAL A 64 -20.25 31.84 -4.27
CA VAL A 64 -21.28 31.59 -3.26
C VAL A 64 -22.12 30.39 -3.70
N ALA A 65 -22.01 29.26 -2.98
CA ALA A 65 -22.89 28.11 -3.19
C ALA A 65 -24.28 28.36 -2.56
N PRO A 66 -25.38 27.88 -3.18
CA PRO A 66 -26.73 28.12 -2.69
C PRO A 66 -27.03 27.29 -1.45
N GLN A 67 -27.46 27.96 -0.39
CA GLN A 67 -28.06 27.33 0.79
C GLN A 67 -29.37 26.64 0.39
N ASN A 68 -29.35 25.32 0.38
CA ASN A 68 -30.54 24.52 0.17
C ASN A 68 -31.39 24.51 1.44
N LYS A 69 -32.53 25.20 1.36
CA LYS A 69 -33.66 25.08 2.30
C LYS A 69 -34.16 23.64 2.30
N GLY A 70 -34.27 23.02 3.47
CA GLY A 70 -35.04 21.78 3.55
C GLY A 70 -35.24 21.24 4.95
N TYR A 71 -36.49 21.35 5.40
CA TYR A 71 -37.17 20.48 6.36
C TYR A 71 -36.87 20.65 7.85
N ALA A 72 -37.71 21.50 8.44
CA ALA A 72 -38.16 21.45 9.83
C ALA A 72 -38.56 20.01 10.20
N ASN A 73 -37.88 19.44 11.19
CA ASN A 73 -38.24 18.15 11.76
C ASN A 73 -39.38 18.34 12.76
N SER A 74 -40.49 17.68 12.48
CA SER A 74 -41.72 17.69 13.27
C SER A 74 -41.47 17.23 14.70
N ASN A 75 -41.81 18.15 15.60
CA ASN A 75 -42.02 17.95 17.02
C ASN A 75 -43.28 17.09 17.23
N TYR A 76 -43.14 15.77 17.38
CA TYR A 76 -44.23 14.92 17.88
C TYR A 76 -44.18 14.85 19.40
N ASN A 77 -44.83 15.85 19.97
CA ASN A 77 -45.32 15.87 21.33
C ASN A 77 -46.71 15.21 21.34
N GLY A 78 -46.90 14.15 22.10
CA GLY A 78 -48.19 13.47 22.27
C GLY A 78 -47.95 12.10 22.91
N GLY A 79 -48.55 11.74 24.03
CA GLY A 79 -49.65 12.31 24.79
C GLY A 79 -49.99 11.21 25.78
N GLN A 80 -49.81 11.51 27.06
CA GLN A 80 -50.22 10.64 28.16
C GLN A 80 -51.75 10.63 28.27
N ASP A 81 -52.25 9.56 28.88
CA ASP A 81 -53.65 9.29 29.26
C ASP A 81 -54.59 8.67 28.21
N ASN A 82 -54.78 7.35 28.31
CA ASN A 82 -56.05 6.85 28.83
C ASN A 82 -55.99 5.37 29.21
N GLY A 83 -56.46 5.07 30.43
CA GLY A 83 -56.81 3.73 30.86
C GLY A 83 -58.04 3.24 30.11
N GLY A 84 -57.99 2.01 29.61
CA GLY A 84 -59.11 1.45 28.86
C GLY A 84 -58.88 0.00 28.44
N GLN A 85 -59.35 -0.91 29.29
CA GLN A 85 -59.86 -2.24 28.98
C GLN A 85 -59.06 -3.18 28.05
N ARG A 86 -58.54 -4.22 28.69
CA ARG A 86 -58.04 -5.48 28.13
C ARG A 86 -59.15 -6.20 27.36
N TYR A 87 -59.13 -6.10 26.04
CA TYR A 87 -59.55 -7.19 25.16
C TYR A 87 -58.31 -7.70 24.44
N SER A 88 -57.95 -8.97 24.68
CA SER A 88 -56.91 -9.69 23.95
C SER A 88 -57.32 -9.78 22.48
N ARG A 89 -56.93 -8.79 21.68
CA ARG A 89 -56.98 -8.88 20.22
C ARG A 89 -56.06 -10.03 19.78
N PRO A 90 -56.55 -11.01 19.01
CA PRO A 90 -55.72 -12.10 18.52
C PRO A 90 -54.67 -11.53 17.55
N TRP A 91 -53.41 -11.65 17.93
CA TRP A 91 -52.21 -11.24 17.17
C TRP A 91 -51.93 -12.14 15.95
N ASN A 92 -52.96 -12.51 15.19
CA ASN A 92 -52.81 -13.29 13.96
C ASN A 92 -53.12 -12.40 12.75
N GLY A 93 -52.10 -11.85 12.10
CA GLY A 93 -52.26 -11.38 10.72
C GLY A 93 -51.41 -10.20 10.22
N GLY A 94 -50.70 -9.46 11.08
CA GLY A 94 -50.08 -8.18 10.67
C GLY A 94 -48.57 -8.16 10.44
N TYR A 95 -47.84 -9.25 10.73
CA TYR A 95 -46.37 -9.22 10.70
C TYR A 95 -45.75 -9.40 9.31
N ARG A 96 -46.42 -10.08 8.37
CA ARG A 96 -45.86 -10.35 7.04
C ARG A 96 -45.73 -9.09 6.18
N ASP A 97 -46.68 -8.16 6.25
CA ASP A 97 -46.58 -6.90 5.49
C ASP A 97 -45.45 -6.01 6.02
N ARG A 98 -45.22 -6.02 7.35
CA ARG A 98 -44.14 -5.24 7.97
C ARG A 98 -42.74 -5.80 7.70
N GLU A 99 -42.64 -7.09 7.37
CA GLU A 99 -41.40 -7.75 6.99
C GLU A 99 -41.08 -7.44 5.52
N ARG A 100 -42.08 -7.50 4.63
CA ARG A 100 -41.96 -7.06 3.23
C ARG A 100 -41.52 -5.60 3.12
N ASP A 101 -42.11 -4.71 3.92
CA ASP A 101 -41.71 -3.29 3.95
C ASP A 101 -40.27 -3.07 4.44
N ARG A 102 -39.71 -3.99 5.24
CA ARG A 102 -38.30 -3.91 5.65
C ARG A 102 -37.39 -4.41 4.55
N ASP A 103 -37.74 -5.51 3.91
CA ASP A 103 -36.96 -6.07 2.82
C ASP A 103 -36.88 -5.07 1.65
N GLU A 104 -38.00 -4.43 1.28
CA GLU A 104 -38.00 -3.38 0.26
C GLU A 104 -37.19 -2.13 0.65
N LYS A 105 -37.03 -1.85 1.95
CA LYS A 105 -36.16 -0.75 2.41
C LYS A 105 -34.69 -1.13 2.33
N ILE A 106 -34.37 -2.39 2.63
CA ILE A 106 -33.02 -2.92 2.53
C ILE A 106 -32.60 -2.97 1.06
N ASP A 107 -33.46 -3.44 0.16
CA ASP A 107 -33.19 -3.48 -1.27
C ASP A 107 -32.98 -2.07 -1.85
N ARG A 108 -33.79 -1.10 -1.44
CA ARG A 108 -33.58 0.32 -1.80
C ARG A 108 -32.24 0.86 -1.31
N LEU A 109 -31.81 0.45 -0.13
CA LEU A 109 -30.55 0.90 0.45
C LEU A 109 -29.35 0.26 -0.27
N TYR A 110 -29.44 -1.01 -0.64
CA TYR A 110 -28.43 -1.67 -1.49
C TYR A 110 -28.37 -1.06 -2.89
N ALA A 111 -29.52 -0.77 -3.52
CA ALA A 111 -29.57 -0.12 -4.83
C ALA A 111 -28.88 1.25 -4.83
N LEU A 112 -29.09 2.05 -3.78
CA LEU A 112 -28.41 3.35 -3.62
C LEU A 112 -26.90 3.19 -3.42
N MET A 113 -26.45 2.21 -2.62
CA MET A 113 -25.01 1.97 -2.44
C MET A 113 -24.36 1.43 -3.72
N SER A 114 -25.04 0.56 -4.48
CA SER A 114 -24.51 0.07 -5.76
C SER A 114 -24.40 1.19 -6.78
N GLU A 115 -25.40 2.07 -6.88
CA GLU A 115 -25.36 3.24 -7.76
C GLU A 115 -24.18 4.17 -7.40
N GLN A 116 -23.91 4.37 -6.10
CA GLN A 116 -22.78 5.18 -5.65
C GLN A 116 -21.41 4.54 -5.97
N ILE A 117 -21.31 3.21 -5.93
CA ILE A 117 -20.08 2.49 -6.32
C ILE A 117 -19.88 2.58 -7.84
N GLU A 118 -20.94 2.34 -8.63
CA GLU A 118 -20.90 2.46 -10.09
C GLU A 118 -20.52 3.88 -10.53
N GLU A 119 -21.05 4.91 -9.85
CA GLU A 119 -20.69 6.30 -10.13
C GLU A 119 -19.21 6.59 -9.79
N GLN A 120 -18.69 6.07 -8.68
CA GLN A 120 -17.25 6.20 -8.37
C GLN A 120 -16.37 5.46 -9.37
N GLU A 121 -16.76 4.28 -9.83
CA GLU A 121 -16.03 3.54 -10.87
C GLU A 121 -16.05 4.28 -12.21
N LYS A 122 -17.20 4.85 -12.57
CA LYS A 122 -17.33 5.69 -13.77
C LYS A 122 -16.44 6.92 -13.69
N GLN A 123 -16.41 7.62 -12.55
CA GLN A 123 -15.51 8.76 -12.34
C GLN A 123 -14.03 8.36 -12.45
N LYS A 124 -13.64 7.20 -11.91
CA LYS A 124 -12.27 6.67 -12.06
C LYS A 124 -11.94 6.37 -13.52
N HIS A 125 -12.88 5.77 -14.25
CA HIS A 125 -12.69 5.46 -15.67
C HIS A 125 -12.60 6.72 -16.53
N GLU A 126 -13.43 7.73 -16.26
CA GLU A 126 -13.37 9.03 -16.95
C GLU A 126 -12.08 9.79 -16.63
N ALA A 127 -11.62 9.75 -15.37
CA ALA A 127 -10.34 10.33 -14.96
C ALA A 127 -9.15 9.66 -15.67
N ALA A 128 -9.10 8.33 -15.72
CA ALA A 128 -8.06 7.58 -16.44
C ALA A 128 -8.07 7.89 -17.95
N LYS A 129 -9.26 8.06 -18.54
CA LYS A 129 -9.39 8.46 -19.94
C LYS A 129 -8.86 9.87 -20.20
N LEU A 130 -9.10 10.82 -19.28
CA LEU A 130 -8.57 12.17 -19.36
C LEU A 130 -7.04 12.21 -19.24
N GLU A 131 -6.47 11.39 -18.35
CA GLU A 131 -5.02 11.26 -18.18
C GLU A 131 -4.36 10.73 -19.46
N LEU A 132 -4.92 9.68 -20.07
CA LEU A 132 -4.43 9.13 -21.34
C LEU A 132 -4.46 10.19 -22.46
N LEU A 133 -5.54 10.97 -22.57
CA LEU A 133 -5.63 12.07 -23.54
C LEU A 133 -4.61 13.19 -23.27
N GLN A 134 -4.29 13.48 -22.01
CA GLN A 134 -3.26 14.45 -21.67
C GLN A 134 -1.86 13.96 -22.01
N GLU A 135 -1.56 12.68 -21.77
CA GLU A 135 -0.29 12.06 -22.18
C GLU A 135 -0.13 12.03 -23.70
N GLU A 136 -1.17 11.66 -24.43
CA GLU A 136 -1.17 11.66 -25.90
C GLU A 136 -0.95 13.07 -26.45
N LYS A 137 -1.61 14.09 -25.88
CA LYS A 137 -1.38 15.49 -26.24
C LYS A 137 0.07 15.92 -26.01
N LYS A 138 0.65 15.55 -24.86
CA LYS A 138 2.08 15.84 -24.58
C LYS A 138 3.01 15.12 -25.56
N ARG A 139 2.69 13.88 -25.95
CA ARG A 139 3.46 13.12 -26.93
C ARG A 139 3.43 13.78 -28.31
N LEU A 140 2.25 14.18 -28.78
CA LEU A 140 2.09 14.89 -30.05
C LEU A 140 2.81 16.24 -30.05
N GLN A 141 2.75 16.98 -28.95
CA GLN A 141 3.47 18.25 -28.81
C GLN A 141 5.00 18.05 -28.88
N ALA A 142 5.53 17.02 -28.22
CA ALA A 142 6.96 16.69 -28.31
C ALA A 142 7.37 16.23 -29.72
N GLU A 143 6.47 15.62 -30.48
CA GLU A 143 6.70 15.24 -31.87
C GLU A 143 6.68 16.46 -32.81
N GLU A 144 5.75 17.40 -32.59
CA GLU A 144 5.68 18.68 -33.31
C GLU A 144 6.95 19.53 -33.09
N ASP A 145 7.43 19.62 -31.84
CA ASP A 145 8.67 20.34 -31.52
C ASP A 145 9.90 19.71 -32.21
N LYS A 146 9.96 18.37 -32.29
CA LYS A 146 11.01 17.67 -33.04
C LYS A 146 10.96 17.99 -34.54
N TRP A 147 9.76 18.06 -35.12
CA TRP A 147 9.58 18.43 -36.51
C TRP A 147 10.02 19.87 -36.79
N ILE A 148 9.66 20.82 -35.93
CA ILE A 148 10.09 22.22 -36.04
C ILE A 148 11.61 22.33 -35.96
N GLN A 149 12.25 21.57 -35.06
CA GLN A 149 13.70 21.55 -34.95
C GLN A 149 14.38 20.97 -36.19
N ALA A 150 13.89 19.83 -36.70
CA ALA A 150 14.42 19.23 -37.92
C ALA A 150 14.26 20.16 -39.14
N ALA A 151 13.15 20.91 -39.23
CA ALA A 151 12.95 21.90 -40.29
C ALA A 151 13.96 23.06 -40.19
N LYS A 152 14.22 23.58 -38.99
CA LYS A 152 15.25 24.61 -38.77
C LYS A 152 16.65 24.12 -39.12
N ASP A 153 17.00 22.90 -38.75
CA ASP A 153 18.30 22.32 -39.06
C ASP A 153 18.49 22.13 -40.57
N ARG A 154 17.42 21.73 -41.28
CA ARG A 154 17.41 21.65 -42.75
C ARG A 154 17.60 23.02 -43.40
N GLU A 155 16.86 24.04 -42.94
CA GLU A 155 17.00 25.41 -43.44
C GLU A 155 18.42 25.94 -43.23
N GLN A 156 19.03 25.67 -42.08
CA GLN A 156 20.43 26.03 -41.82
C GLN A 156 21.41 25.34 -42.77
N GLN A 157 21.18 24.06 -43.10
CA GLN A 157 22.01 23.35 -44.08
C GLN A 157 21.87 23.94 -45.47
N GLU A 158 20.65 24.25 -45.91
CA GLU A 158 20.38 24.90 -47.19
C GLU A 158 21.04 26.28 -47.27
N ALA A 159 21.00 27.07 -46.18
CA ALA A 159 21.68 28.36 -46.10
C ALA A 159 23.21 28.23 -46.22
N ARG A 160 23.81 27.24 -45.54
CA ARG A 160 25.25 26.94 -45.61
C ARG A 160 25.68 26.53 -47.01
N LEU A 161 24.94 25.62 -47.65
CA LEU A 161 25.20 25.20 -49.04
C LEU A 161 25.06 26.38 -50.01
N GLY A 162 24.00 27.19 -49.84
CA GLY A 162 23.79 28.38 -50.66
C GLY A 162 24.95 29.39 -50.57
N HIS A 163 25.54 29.56 -49.38
CA HIS A 163 26.71 30.41 -49.21
C HIS A 163 27.92 29.86 -49.98
N ILE A 164 28.22 28.56 -49.82
CA ILE A 164 29.35 27.91 -50.49
C ILE A 164 29.22 28.04 -52.01
N VAL A 165 28.04 27.71 -52.57
CA VAL A 165 27.80 27.78 -54.02
C VAL A 165 27.93 29.21 -54.55
N ARG A 166 27.40 30.22 -53.85
CA ARG A 166 27.56 31.62 -54.26
C ARG A 166 29.04 32.04 -54.25
N SER A 167 29.78 31.65 -53.21
CA SER A 167 31.22 31.96 -53.12
C SER A 167 32.03 31.28 -54.22
N SER A 168 31.73 30.02 -54.55
CA SER A 168 32.44 29.29 -55.61
C SER A 168 32.10 29.81 -57.00
N VAL A 169 30.83 30.11 -57.27
CA VAL A 169 30.40 30.68 -58.57
C VAL A 169 31.04 32.04 -58.79
N LYS A 170 31.09 32.88 -57.74
CA LYS A 170 31.78 34.19 -57.81
C LYS A 170 33.25 34.02 -58.21
N ALA A 171 33.99 33.14 -57.53
CA ALA A 171 35.40 32.86 -57.82
C ALA A 171 35.62 32.31 -59.26
N VAL A 172 34.74 31.43 -59.73
CA VAL A 172 34.82 30.88 -61.10
C VAL A 172 34.52 31.94 -62.16
N CYS A 173 33.49 32.78 -61.97
CA CYS A 173 33.16 33.86 -62.89
C CYS A 173 34.27 34.92 -62.97
N GLU A 174 34.87 35.28 -61.83
CA GLU A 174 36.02 36.19 -61.77
C GLU A 174 37.22 35.61 -62.52
N SER A 175 37.50 34.31 -62.37
CA SER A 175 38.58 33.62 -63.08
C SER A 175 38.33 33.52 -64.60
N ALA A 176 37.09 33.28 -65.02
CA ALA A 176 36.74 33.03 -66.42
C ALA A 176 36.70 34.30 -67.28
N LEU A 177 36.35 35.44 -66.68
CA LEU A 177 36.25 36.71 -67.42
C LEU A 177 37.62 37.25 -67.88
N GLY A 178 38.73 36.57 -67.57
CA GLY A 178 40.06 37.00 -67.99
C GLY A 178 40.44 38.38 -67.47
N ARG A 179 39.61 38.96 -66.59
CA ARG A 179 40.07 39.89 -65.58
C ARG A 179 41.14 39.08 -64.87
N LYS A 180 42.40 39.32 -65.23
CA LYS A 180 43.45 39.29 -64.23
C LYS A 180 42.80 39.99 -63.04
N VAL A 181 42.84 39.34 -61.89
CA VAL A 181 42.68 40.08 -60.65
C VAL A 181 43.86 41.04 -60.66
N ASP A 182 43.71 42.12 -61.44
CA ASP A 182 44.53 43.31 -61.42
C ASP A 182 44.18 43.84 -60.04
N ILE A 183 44.99 43.41 -59.07
CA ILE A 183 45.20 44.12 -57.83
C ILE A 183 45.58 45.51 -58.31
N PRO A 184 44.68 46.49 -58.32
CA PRO A 184 44.96 47.79 -58.89
C PRO A 184 46.11 48.43 -58.07
N GLU A 185 47.07 49.07 -58.74
CA GLU A 185 48.21 49.73 -58.08
C GLU A 185 47.85 51.17 -57.62
N ASP A 186 46.81 51.78 -58.18
CA ASP A 186 46.14 52.97 -57.60
C ASP A 186 45.13 52.61 -56.50
N GLU A 187 44.92 51.30 -56.30
CA GLU A 187 44.29 50.79 -55.10
C GLU A 187 45.23 50.98 -53.92
N ASP A 188 46.51 51.36 -53.99
CA ASP A 188 47.30 51.48 -52.75
C ASP A 188 46.75 52.53 -51.75
N GLU A 189 46.11 53.63 -52.18
CA GLU A 189 45.40 54.53 -51.25
C GLU A 189 44.00 54.03 -50.86
N GLU A 190 43.26 53.43 -51.80
CA GLU A 190 41.92 52.89 -51.55
C GLU A 190 41.95 51.54 -50.82
N VAL A 191 43.00 50.74 -50.98
CA VAL A 191 43.48 49.55 -50.24
C VAL A 191 44.16 49.95 -48.97
N VAL A 192 44.84 51.08 -48.86
CA VAL A 192 45.21 51.60 -47.53
C VAL A 192 43.95 52.01 -46.77
N LYS A 193 42.97 52.62 -47.42
CA LYS A 193 41.68 52.96 -46.81
C LYS A 193 40.84 51.70 -46.52
N LEU A 194 40.77 50.75 -47.44
CA LEU A 194 40.07 49.48 -47.29
C LEU A 194 40.81 48.55 -46.33
N ARG A 195 42.15 48.55 -46.25
CA ARG A 195 42.92 47.86 -45.19
C ARG A 195 42.75 48.53 -43.84
N LYS A 196 42.55 49.86 -43.81
CA LYS A 196 42.25 50.58 -42.57
C LYS A 196 40.83 50.29 -42.12
N GLU A 197 39.85 50.32 -43.02
CA GLU A 197 38.47 49.93 -42.79
C GLU A 197 38.34 48.43 -42.49
N GLU A 198 39.14 47.56 -43.11
CA GLU A 198 39.22 46.12 -42.85
C GLU A 198 39.88 45.85 -41.51
N LYS A 199 40.96 46.56 -41.15
CA LYS A 199 41.52 46.50 -39.80
C LYS A 199 40.54 47.01 -38.75
N GLU A 200 39.79 48.07 -39.05
CA GLU A 200 38.76 48.59 -38.15
C GLU A 200 37.58 47.63 -38.04
N ALA A 201 37.18 46.97 -39.13
CA ALA A 201 36.17 45.93 -39.16
C ALA A 201 36.64 44.67 -38.43
N LEU A 202 37.92 44.31 -38.54
CA LEU A 202 38.54 43.21 -37.79
C LEU A 202 38.62 43.53 -36.30
N LEU A 203 38.93 44.77 -35.93
CA LEU A 203 38.88 45.24 -34.54
C LEU A 203 37.46 45.17 -34.01
N LYS A 204 36.48 45.74 -34.72
CA LYS A 204 35.05 45.65 -34.37
C LYS A 204 34.57 44.21 -34.28
N LYS A 205 35.02 43.33 -35.18
CA LYS A 205 34.69 41.90 -35.15
C LYS A 205 35.31 41.22 -33.92
N LYS A 206 36.54 41.56 -33.56
CA LYS A 206 37.21 41.04 -32.37
C LYS A 206 36.52 41.51 -31.09
N ASP A 207 36.07 42.77 -31.06
CA ASP A 207 35.28 43.32 -29.96
C ASP A 207 33.94 42.59 -29.85
N LEU A 208 33.23 42.37 -30.96
CA LEU A 208 31.99 41.59 -31.02
C LEU A 208 32.20 40.11 -30.63
N GLU A 209 33.30 39.49 -31.02
CA GLU A 209 33.67 38.13 -30.62
C GLU A 209 33.92 38.06 -29.10
N SER A 210 34.62 39.05 -28.55
CA SER A 210 34.85 39.14 -27.09
C SER A 210 33.56 39.38 -26.30
N GLU A 211 32.64 40.20 -26.84
CA GLU A 211 31.34 40.45 -26.24
C GLU A 211 30.43 39.21 -26.34
N GLN A 212 30.47 38.51 -27.49
CA GLN A 212 29.77 37.24 -27.66
C GLN A 212 30.29 36.17 -26.70
N GLU A 213 31.59 36.10 -26.47
CA GLU A 213 32.18 35.16 -25.51
C GLU A 213 31.80 35.51 -24.07
N ARG A 214 31.81 36.80 -23.71
CA ARG A 214 31.30 37.27 -22.41
C ARG A 214 29.83 36.90 -22.21
N LEU A 215 28.98 37.11 -23.21
CA LEU A 215 27.55 36.75 -23.15
C LEU A 215 27.37 35.22 -23.08
N ARG A 216 28.20 34.43 -23.76
CA ARG A 216 28.17 32.95 -23.64
C ARG A 216 28.55 32.51 -22.22
N GLN A 217 29.54 33.14 -21.61
CA GLN A 217 29.92 32.88 -20.21
C GLN A 217 28.80 33.27 -19.25
N GLU A 218 28.18 34.43 -19.42
CA GLU A 218 27.06 34.88 -18.60
C GLU A 218 25.84 33.96 -18.73
N ILE A 219 25.50 33.51 -19.96
CA ILE A 219 24.45 32.53 -20.20
C ILE A 219 24.79 31.19 -19.53
N ALA A 220 26.04 30.74 -19.61
CA ALA A 220 26.50 29.51 -18.96
C ALA A 220 26.41 29.62 -17.44
N GLU A 221 26.78 30.76 -16.86
CA GLU A 221 26.67 31.03 -15.43
C GLU A 221 25.21 31.09 -14.98
N LEU A 222 24.35 31.80 -15.72
CA LEU A 222 22.91 31.88 -15.42
C LEU A 222 22.23 30.53 -15.53
N LYS A 223 22.59 29.69 -16.51
CA LYS A 223 22.13 28.31 -16.61
C LYS A 223 22.60 27.48 -15.42
N SER A 224 23.87 27.59 -15.03
CA SER A 224 24.43 26.90 -13.86
C SER A 224 23.70 27.32 -12.57
N ARG A 225 23.43 28.62 -12.39
CA ARG A 225 22.64 29.13 -11.24
C ARG A 225 21.19 28.64 -11.27
N GLN A 226 20.57 28.61 -12.44
CA GLN A 226 19.20 28.10 -12.61
C GLN A 226 19.12 26.60 -12.30
N GLU A 227 20.12 25.83 -12.71
CA GLU A 227 20.20 24.39 -12.49
C GLU A 227 20.48 24.07 -11.02
N LYS A 228 21.42 24.79 -10.39
CA LYS A 228 21.65 24.71 -8.93
C LYS A 228 20.42 25.11 -8.11
N GLY A 229 19.67 26.13 -8.55
CA GLY A 229 18.45 26.58 -7.89
C GLY A 229 17.26 25.63 -8.06
N LYS A 230 17.21 24.84 -9.14
CA LYS A 230 16.18 23.81 -9.34
C LYS A 230 16.45 22.54 -8.54
N GLY A 231 17.72 22.13 -8.40
CA GLY A 231 18.07 20.87 -7.74
C GLY A 231 17.76 20.80 -6.24
N SER A 232 17.85 21.91 -5.49
CA SER A 232 17.63 21.85 -4.04
C SER A 232 16.16 21.92 -3.61
N HIS A 233 15.26 22.37 -4.48
CA HIS A 233 13.85 22.55 -4.13
C HIS A 233 12.98 21.34 -4.55
N ASP A 234 13.40 20.56 -5.55
CA ASP A 234 12.58 19.45 -6.07
C ASP A 234 12.76 18.14 -5.32
N VAL A 235 13.97 17.82 -4.84
CA VAL A 235 14.24 16.53 -4.17
C VAL A 235 13.36 16.37 -2.92
N GLY A 236 13.20 17.41 -2.10
CA GLY A 236 12.32 17.37 -0.94
C GLY A 236 10.82 17.29 -1.28
N LYS A 237 10.41 17.74 -2.48
CA LYS A 237 9.03 17.60 -2.95
C LYS A 237 8.76 16.18 -3.42
N GLU A 238 9.69 15.57 -4.13
CA GLU A 238 9.56 14.18 -4.59
C GLU A 238 9.48 13.22 -3.40
N ASP A 239 10.33 13.38 -2.39
CA ASP A 239 10.26 12.60 -1.15
C ASP A 239 8.93 12.82 -0.40
N GLY A 240 8.46 14.07 -0.33
CA GLY A 240 7.16 14.39 0.26
C GLY A 240 5.98 13.77 -0.52
N LEU A 241 6.06 13.73 -1.85
CA LEU A 241 5.07 13.08 -2.71
C LEU A 241 5.09 11.55 -2.53
N LEU A 242 6.27 10.94 -2.48
CA LEU A 242 6.40 9.50 -2.22
C LEU A 242 5.88 9.13 -0.83
N ALA A 243 6.17 9.93 0.19
CA ALA A 243 5.65 9.73 1.54
C ALA A 243 4.12 9.83 1.57
N MET A 244 3.53 10.83 0.90
CA MET A 244 2.07 10.93 0.78
C MET A 244 1.46 9.77 0.00
N GLN A 245 2.13 9.30 -1.06
CA GLN A 245 1.66 8.16 -1.86
C GLN A 245 1.66 6.88 -1.03
N LEU A 246 2.69 6.66 -0.20
CA LEU A 246 2.75 5.54 0.74
C LEU A 246 1.59 5.62 1.75
N GLN A 247 1.32 6.80 2.30
CA GLN A 247 0.24 7.01 3.26
C GLN A 247 -1.14 6.77 2.63
N ILE A 248 -1.36 7.21 1.39
CA ILE A 248 -2.60 6.92 0.64
C ILE A 248 -2.75 5.42 0.42
N GLN A 249 -1.66 4.71 0.11
CA GLN A 249 -1.67 3.26 -0.05
C GLN A 249 -2.04 2.55 1.27
N GLU A 250 -1.44 2.95 2.39
CA GLU A 250 -1.79 2.42 3.72
C GLU A 250 -3.27 2.66 4.05
N LEU A 251 -3.77 3.87 3.83
CA LEU A 251 -5.19 4.19 4.04
C LEU A 251 -6.12 3.34 3.17
N ASN A 252 -5.74 3.08 1.91
CA ASN A 252 -6.51 2.20 1.03
C ASN A 252 -6.52 0.75 1.56
N THR A 253 -5.39 0.23 2.06
CA THR A 253 -5.37 -1.11 2.67
C THR A 253 -6.27 -1.21 3.91
N ILE A 254 -6.29 -0.16 4.74
CA ILE A 254 -7.18 -0.09 5.91
C ILE A 254 -8.64 -0.05 5.48
N ARG A 255 -8.97 0.73 4.44
CA ARG A 255 -10.33 0.83 3.90
C ARG A 255 -10.82 -0.53 3.37
N SER A 256 -10.01 -1.23 2.58
CA SER A 256 -10.36 -2.57 2.08
C SER A 256 -10.56 -3.59 3.20
N ALA A 257 -9.70 -3.57 4.23
CA ALA A 257 -9.87 -4.44 5.40
C ALA A 257 -11.16 -4.12 6.18
N LEU A 258 -11.55 -2.84 6.26
CA LEU A 258 -12.79 -2.41 6.88
C LEU A 258 -14.02 -2.88 6.08
N GLU A 259 -13.95 -2.78 4.75
CA GLU A 259 -14.99 -3.27 3.84
C GLU A 259 -15.19 -4.79 3.95
N GLU A 260 -14.10 -5.57 4.01
CA GLU A 260 -14.14 -7.03 4.25
C GLU A 260 -14.79 -7.36 5.61
N LYS A 261 -14.40 -6.67 6.68
CA LYS A 261 -15.00 -6.86 8.01
C LYS A 261 -16.48 -6.49 8.04
N ASN A 262 -16.91 -5.48 7.27
CA ASN A 262 -18.32 -5.13 7.16
C ASN A 262 -19.13 -6.20 6.40
N ALA A 263 -18.54 -6.83 5.39
CA ALA A 263 -19.13 -7.98 4.71
C ALA A 263 -19.27 -9.19 5.63
N GLU A 264 -18.23 -9.51 6.42
CA GLU A 264 -18.28 -10.56 7.44
C GLU A 264 -19.39 -10.28 8.48
N LEU A 265 -19.48 -9.04 8.99
CA LEU A 265 -20.54 -8.65 9.93
C LEU A 265 -21.94 -8.78 9.31
N SER A 266 -22.09 -8.47 8.03
CA SER A 266 -23.37 -8.63 7.32
C SER A 266 -23.75 -10.10 7.19
N SER A 267 -22.79 -10.98 6.88
CA SER A 267 -22.99 -12.44 6.85
C SER A 267 -23.32 -13.00 8.24
N LEU A 268 -22.64 -12.56 9.30
CA LEU A 268 -22.95 -12.98 10.67
C LEU A 268 -24.34 -12.51 11.13
N LYS A 269 -24.80 -11.34 10.66
CA LYS A 269 -26.16 -10.86 10.96
C LYS A 269 -27.24 -11.75 10.32
N THR A 270 -27.04 -12.19 9.07
CA THR A 270 -27.99 -13.06 8.39
C THR A 270 -28.01 -14.45 9.04
N GLU A 271 -26.85 -15.00 9.39
CA GLU A 271 -26.73 -16.26 10.12
C GLU A 271 -27.38 -16.19 11.51
N ASN A 272 -27.14 -15.10 12.27
CA ASN A 272 -27.78 -14.92 13.58
C ASN A 272 -29.31 -14.81 13.45
N SER A 273 -29.79 -14.13 12.40
CA SER A 273 -31.23 -14.07 12.08
C SER A 273 -31.81 -15.46 11.80
N TYR A 274 -31.09 -16.28 11.04
CA TYR A 274 -31.45 -17.65 10.73
C TYR A 274 -31.51 -18.53 11.98
N LEU A 275 -30.47 -18.52 12.82
CA LEU A 275 -30.44 -19.26 14.09
C LEU A 275 -31.57 -18.84 15.04
N ARG A 276 -31.89 -17.55 15.10
CA ARG A 276 -33.05 -17.06 15.87
C ARG A 276 -34.36 -17.61 15.35
N LYS A 277 -34.49 -17.87 14.04
CA LYS A 277 -35.66 -18.48 13.43
C LYS A 277 -35.74 -19.96 13.77
N GLU A 278 -34.66 -20.71 13.58
CA GLU A 278 -34.60 -22.13 13.97
C GLU A 278 -34.90 -22.33 15.45
N PHE A 279 -34.37 -21.48 16.33
CA PHE A 279 -34.66 -21.56 17.76
C PHE A 279 -36.14 -21.31 18.10
N ARG A 280 -36.82 -20.43 17.34
CA ARG A 280 -38.27 -20.23 17.47
C ARG A 280 -39.04 -21.47 17.02
N GLU A 281 -38.69 -22.04 15.88
CA GLU A 281 -39.31 -23.25 15.34
C GLU A 281 -39.13 -24.44 16.29
N LEU A 282 -37.92 -24.65 16.81
CA LEU A 282 -37.63 -25.68 17.80
C LEU A 282 -38.44 -25.48 19.10
N ARG A 283 -38.59 -24.23 19.55
CA ARG A 283 -39.41 -23.91 20.72
C ARG A 283 -40.89 -24.25 20.47
N GLU A 284 -41.41 -23.96 19.29
CA GLU A 284 -42.77 -24.32 18.88
C GLU A 284 -42.95 -25.84 18.80
N GLU A 285 -41.97 -26.58 18.26
CA GLU A 285 -41.97 -28.03 18.20
C GLU A 285 -41.97 -28.65 19.62
N VAL A 286 -41.16 -28.14 20.53
CA VAL A 286 -41.15 -28.59 21.94
C VAL A 286 -42.50 -28.36 22.61
N VAL A 287 -43.17 -27.22 22.34
CA VAL A 287 -44.53 -26.94 22.84
C VAL A 287 -45.54 -27.92 22.25
N LEU A 288 -45.47 -28.22 20.95
CA LEU A 288 -46.34 -29.19 20.29
C LEU A 288 -46.16 -30.62 20.83
N ILE A 289 -44.93 -31.04 21.09
CA ILE A 289 -44.64 -32.36 21.69
C ILE A 289 -45.17 -32.42 23.13
N ARG A 290 -45.02 -31.34 23.91
CA ARG A 290 -45.50 -31.27 25.29
C ARG A 290 -47.04 -31.27 25.36
N GLY A 291 -47.72 -30.67 24.40
CA GLY A 291 -49.20 -30.64 24.34
C GLY A 291 -49.84 -31.96 23.90
N LYS A 292 -49.11 -32.90 23.28
CA LYS A 292 -49.64 -34.21 22.86
C LYS A 292 -49.42 -35.33 23.89
N ARG A 293 -48.63 -35.08 24.94
CA ARG A 293 -48.67 -35.91 26.13
C ARG A 293 -49.76 -35.33 27.01
N ASP A 294 -50.99 -35.85 26.85
CA ASP A 294 -51.94 -35.92 27.95
C ASP A 294 -51.24 -36.72 29.05
N ALA A 295 -50.40 -36.04 29.82
CA ALA A 295 -49.87 -36.56 31.06
C ALA A 295 -51.10 -36.66 31.96
N PRO A 296 -51.65 -37.87 32.22
CA PRO A 296 -52.69 -37.99 33.22
C PRO A 296 -52.09 -37.41 34.49
N VAL A 297 -52.82 -36.47 35.08
CA VAL A 297 -52.55 -35.81 36.36
C VAL A 297 -51.79 -36.76 37.30
N VAL A 298 -50.45 -36.65 37.30
CA VAL A 298 -49.59 -37.31 38.28
C VAL A 298 -49.67 -36.42 39.49
N THR A 299 -50.67 -36.69 40.32
CA THR A 299 -50.78 -36.14 41.66
C THR A 299 -49.55 -36.57 42.44
N GLU A 300 -48.86 -35.57 42.97
CA GLU A 300 -47.74 -35.68 43.89
C GLU A 300 -48.19 -36.44 45.15
N SER A 301 -48.04 -37.77 45.19
CA SER A 301 -48.26 -38.58 46.39
C SER A 301 -47.69 -40.00 46.24
N SER A 302 -46.36 -40.15 46.29
CA SER A 302 -45.60 -41.26 46.91
C SER A 302 -44.30 -41.62 46.16
N PRO A 303 -43.26 -42.09 46.87
CA PRO A 303 -42.00 -42.52 46.25
C PRO A 303 -42.23 -43.81 45.47
N LEU A 304 -42.00 -43.79 44.16
CA LEU A 304 -42.08 -44.98 43.33
C LEU A 304 -40.82 -45.83 43.48
N GLU A 305 -41.08 -47.02 44.00
CA GLU A 305 -40.29 -48.23 44.17
C GLU A 305 -39.40 -48.54 42.95
N GLU A 306 -38.17 -48.96 43.24
CA GLU A 306 -37.13 -49.29 42.26
C GLU A 306 -37.61 -50.32 41.23
N PRO A 307 -37.45 -50.09 39.92
CA PRO A 307 -37.73 -51.12 38.93
C PRO A 307 -36.68 -52.23 39.05
N ALA A 308 -37.15 -53.38 39.52
CA ALA A 308 -36.38 -54.60 39.63
C ALA A 308 -35.63 -54.91 38.32
N LYS A 309 -34.36 -55.26 38.49
CA LYS A 309 -33.42 -55.77 37.49
C LYS A 309 -34.02 -56.96 36.71
N GLY A 310 -34.82 -56.66 35.70
CA GLY A 310 -35.32 -57.62 34.72
C GLY A 310 -34.29 -57.85 33.62
N LYS A 311 -33.51 -58.93 33.73
CA LYS A 311 -32.69 -59.47 32.64
C LYS A 311 -33.59 -59.80 31.45
N GLN A 312 -33.69 -58.92 30.45
CA GLN A 312 -34.16 -59.31 29.13
C GLN A 312 -33.06 -60.13 28.45
N LYS A 313 -33.25 -61.45 28.43
CA LYS A 313 -32.58 -62.34 27.49
C LYS A 313 -32.87 -61.84 26.07
N ALA A 314 -31.83 -61.42 25.37
CA ALA A 314 -31.88 -61.20 23.93
C ALA A 314 -32.06 -62.56 23.24
N ASP A 315 -33.27 -62.85 22.78
CA ASP A 315 -33.52 -63.97 21.88
C ASP A 315 -32.75 -63.74 20.57
N SER A 316 -31.75 -64.58 20.34
CA SER A 316 -30.75 -64.49 19.27
C SER A 316 -31.29 -64.90 17.88
N LYS A 317 -32.58 -64.71 17.61
CA LYS A 317 -33.26 -65.18 16.39
C LYS A 317 -34.23 -64.18 15.76
N SER A 318 -34.23 -62.91 16.18
CA SER A 318 -34.80 -61.84 15.35
C SER A 318 -33.76 -61.43 14.30
N THR A 319 -33.73 -62.16 13.19
CA THR A 319 -33.29 -61.60 11.91
C THR A 319 -34.26 -60.49 11.56
N ALA A 320 -34.07 -59.33 12.20
CA ALA A 320 -34.80 -58.11 11.91
C ALA A 320 -34.41 -57.72 10.49
N MET A 321 -35.23 -58.15 9.53
CA MET A 321 -35.15 -57.70 8.16
C MET A 321 -35.32 -56.18 8.20
N TYR A 322 -34.26 -55.43 7.87
CA TYR A 322 -34.33 -53.99 7.74
C TYR A 322 -35.54 -53.64 6.88
N THR A 323 -36.47 -52.86 7.43
CA THR A 323 -37.61 -52.42 6.63
C THR A 323 -37.09 -51.49 5.53
N PRO A 324 -37.74 -51.40 4.36
CA PRO A 324 -37.31 -50.49 3.30
C PRO A 324 -37.13 -49.03 3.78
N LYS A 325 -37.90 -48.61 4.79
CA LYS A 325 -37.75 -47.31 5.45
C LYS A 325 -36.46 -47.19 6.25
N ASP A 326 -36.01 -48.25 6.91
CA ASP A 326 -34.76 -48.26 7.68
C ASP A 326 -33.55 -48.19 6.74
N LEU A 327 -33.62 -48.83 5.56
CA LEU A 327 -32.59 -48.70 4.54
C LEU A 327 -32.53 -47.29 3.95
N GLU A 328 -33.67 -46.64 3.73
CA GLU A 328 -33.71 -45.24 3.25
C GLU A 328 -33.17 -44.27 4.30
N ALA A 329 -33.50 -44.46 5.58
CA ALA A 329 -32.94 -43.69 6.68
C ALA A 329 -31.42 -43.89 6.82
N LEU A 330 -30.94 -45.13 6.65
CA LEU A 330 -29.52 -45.44 6.64
C LEU A 330 -28.79 -44.79 5.45
N GLN A 331 -29.40 -44.82 4.25
CA GLN A 331 -28.82 -44.17 3.08
C GLN A 331 -28.78 -42.64 3.22
N LYS A 332 -29.82 -42.04 3.81
CA LYS A 332 -29.87 -40.60 4.09
C LYS A 332 -28.81 -40.18 5.11
N SER A 333 -28.67 -40.92 6.20
CA SER A 333 -27.63 -40.65 7.21
C SER A 333 -26.23 -40.84 6.63
N TYR A 334 -26.00 -41.83 5.77
CA TYR A 334 -24.73 -42.00 5.06
C TYR A 334 -24.39 -40.81 4.15
N LYS A 335 -25.37 -40.30 3.38
CA LYS A 335 -25.16 -39.11 2.54
C LYS A 335 -24.87 -37.86 3.37
N GLN A 336 -25.58 -37.68 4.49
CA GLN A 336 -25.32 -36.58 5.42
C GLN A 336 -23.93 -36.68 6.04
N ALA A 337 -23.48 -37.88 6.42
CA ALA A 337 -22.14 -38.11 6.95
C ALA A 337 -21.04 -37.81 5.90
N LEU A 338 -21.27 -38.15 4.63
CA LEU A 338 -20.36 -37.78 3.54
C LEU A 338 -20.26 -36.26 3.36
N ALA A 339 -21.39 -35.55 3.33
CA ALA A 339 -21.40 -34.09 3.21
C ALA A 339 -20.70 -33.41 4.40
N ALA A 340 -20.94 -33.89 5.63
CA ALA A 340 -20.28 -33.39 6.82
C ALA A 340 -18.76 -33.63 6.79
N LYS A 341 -18.31 -34.79 6.27
CA LYS A 341 -16.89 -35.10 6.09
C LYS A 341 -16.22 -34.15 5.09
N GLU A 342 -16.87 -33.87 3.97
CA GLU A 342 -16.34 -32.94 2.96
C GLU A 342 -16.22 -31.51 3.50
N MET A 343 -17.21 -31.06 4.27
CA MET A 343 -17.17 -29.75 4.93
C MET A 343 -16.01 -29.66 5.94
N ALA A 344 -15.85 -30.67 6.79
CA ALA A 344 -14.76 -30.72 7.77
C ALA A 344 -13.36 -30.73 7.11
N LEU A 345 -13.20 -31.43 5.97
CA LEU A 345 -11.94 -31.41 5.21
C LEU A 345 -11.64 -30.01 4.64
N ARG A 346 -12.66 -29.34 4.10
CA ARG A 346 -12.53 -27.97 3.56
C ARG A 346 -12.14 -26.97 4.66
N GLU A 347 -12.75 -27.08 5.84
CA GLU A 347 -12.40 -26.25 7.01
C GLU A 347 -10.96 -26.51 7.48
N ALA A 348 -10.54 -27.78 7.52
CA ALA A 348 -9.18 -28.15 7.88
C ALA A 348 -8.14 -27.60 6.88
N GLU A 349 -8.45 -27.58 5.58
CA GLU A 349 -7.60 -26.94 4.56
C GLU A 349 -7.49 -25.43 4.75
N MET A 350 -8.61 -24.72 4.95
CA MET A 350 -8.58 -23.28 5.24
C MET A 350 -7.85 -22.96 6.55
N ALA A 351 -7.91 -23.84 7.54
CA ALA A 351 -7.12 -23.70 8.77
C ALA A 351 -5.61 -23.90 8.52
N LYS A 352 -5.23 -24.91 7.73
CA LYS A 352 -3.84 -25.11 7.30
C LYS A 352 -3.31 -23.91 6.52
N GLU A 353 -4.11 -23.35 5.60
CA GLU A 353 -3.72 -22.16 4.85
C GLU A 353 -3.52 -20.93 5.76
N ARG A 354 -4.44 -20.70 6.71
CA ARG A 354 -4.27 -19.63 7.72
C ARG A 354 -3.00 -19.81 8.55
N MET A 355 -2.70 -21.03 8.97
CA MET A 355 -1.47 -21.34 9.70
C MET A 355 -0.21 -21.13 8.84
N ALA A 356 -0.25 -21.52 7.57
CA ALA A 356 0.86 -21.28 6.63
C ALA A 356 1.09 -19.77 6.44
N ARG A 357 0.02 -18.98 6.24
CA ARG A 357 0.11 -17.51 6.14
C ARG A 357 0.67 -16.87 7.42
N MET A 358 0.20 -17.27 8.60
CA MET A 358 0.71 -16.76 9.88
C MET A 358 2.16 -17.21 10.15
N GLY A 359 2.56 -18.40 9.71
CA GLY A 359 3.92 -18.90 9.84
C GLY A 359 4.95 -18.02 9.12
N VAL A 360 4.61 -17.54 7.92
CA VAL A 360 5.46 -16.62 7.14
C VAL A 360 5.61 -15.26 7.84
N SER A 361 4.53 -14.73 8.44
CA SER A 361 4.59 -13.46 9.18
C SER A 361 5.35 -13.55 10.50
N ARG A 362 5.31 -14.70 11.18
CA ARG A 362 5.97 -14.90 12.49
C ARG A 362 7.49 -14.99 12.37
N ILE A 363 8.01 -15.52 11.26
CA ILE A 363 9.45 -15.58 10.97
C ILE A 363 10.03 -14.18 10.73
N GLN A 364 9.27 -13.26 10.13
CA GLN A 364 9.73 -11.88 9.91
C GLN A 364 9.71 -10.99 11.17
N LEU A 365 8.81 -11.25 12.12
CA LEU A 365 8.69 -10.47 13.36
C LEU A 365 9.69 -10.89 14.46
N THR A 366 10.15 -12.14 14.45
CA THR A 366 11.14 -12.64 15.43
C THR A 366 12.57 -12.23 15.09
N ALA A 367 12.90 -12.07 13.80
CA ALA A 367 14.21 -11.56 13.39
C ALA A 367 14.46 -10.08 13.80
N ARG A 368 13.41 -9.29 14.04
CA ARG A 368 13.54 -7.86 14.39
C ARG A 368 13.54 -7.54 15.90
N LYS A 369 13.25 -8.51 16.78
CA LYS A 369 13.08 -8.24 18.23
C LYS A 369 14.20 -8.76 19.15
N ALA A 370 15.17 -9.52 18.65
CA ALA A 370 16.28 -10.02 19.48
C ALA A 370 17.43 -9.01 19.66
N LEU A 371 17.33 -7.77 19.14
CA LEU A 371 18.43 -6.80 19.14
C LEU A 371 18.35 -5.68 20.19
N ALA A 372 17.34 -5.66 21.05
CA ALA A 372 17.17 -4.55 22.00
C ALA A 372 16.91 -5.05 23.42
N ARG A 373 17.82 -4.64 24.32
CA ARG A 373 17.72 -4.60 25.79
C ARG A 373 18.36 -5.78 26.54
N LYS A 374 19.68 -5.66 26.76
CA LYS A 374 20.34 -6.17 27.97
C LYS A 374 20.60 -5.00 28.92
N THR A 375 19.79 -4.86 29.97
CA THR A 375 20.15 -4.10 31.17
C THR A 375 20.17 -5.07 32.35
N THR A 376 21.33 -5.18 32.97
CA THR A 376 21.68 -5.95 34.18
C THR A 376 20.75 -5.69 35.37
N PRO A 377 20.55 -6.71 36.23
CA PRO A 377 20.74 -6.48 37.65
C PRO A 377 21.77 -7.44 38.25
N ARG A 378 22.63 -6.81 39.04
CA ARG A 378 23.71 -7.38 39.85
C ARG A 378 23.18 -8.32 40.93
N ASN A 379 23.92 -9.40 41.11
CA ASN A 379 24.35 -9.99 42.38
C ASN A 379 23.27 -10.34 43.41
N LEU A 380 23.10 -11.64 43.67
CA LEU A 380 23.21 -12.15 45.04
C LEU A 380 23.69 -13.60 45.01
N ARG A 381 24.96 -13.72 45.42
CA ARG A 381 25.76 -14.91 45.66
C ARG A 381 25.58 -15.27 47.13
N THR A 382 25.38 -16.54 47.45
CA THR A 382 25.83 -17.25 48.67
C THR A 382 25.24 -18.67 48.58
N SER A 383 26.03 -19.65 48.12
CA SER A 383 27.02 -20.43 48.88
C SER A 383 26.41 -21.67 49.57
N PHE A 384 26.69 -22.83 48.94
CA PHE A 384 27.09 -24.11 49.53
C PHE A 384 26.20 -24.85 50.55
N GLN A 385 25.71 -26.04 50.13
CA GLN A 385 26.10 -27.38 50.61
C GLN A 385 25.30 -28.42 49.79
N ALA A 386 25.89 -29.11 48.82
CA ALA A 386 26.70 -30.34 48.94
C ALA A 386 25.92 -31.53 49.53
N VAL A 387 25.28 -32.34 48.68
CA VAL A 387 25.11 -33.81 48.83
C VAL A 387 25.03 -34.42 47.42
N GLU A 388 25.98 -35.32 47.14
CA GLU A 388 26.11 -36.17 45.95
C GLU A 388 25.13 -37.35 45.97
N VAL A 389 24.52 -37.69 44.83
CA VAL A 389 24.19 -39.02 44.27
C VAL A 389 23.68 -38.72 42.84
N GLY A 390 24.10 -39.28 41.70
CA GLY A 390 24.85 -40.47 41.32
C GLY A 390 24.13 -41.11 40.10
N SER A 391 24.86 -41.29 38.98
CA SER A 391 24.50 -42.02 37.73
C SER A 391 23.45 -41.36 36.81
N ASP A 392 23.48 -41.45 35.48
CA ASP A 392 24.29 -42.23 34.53
C ASP A 392 24.09 -41.64 33.11
N GLU A 393 25.19 -41.51 32.35
CA GLU A 393 25.40 -41.44 30.88
C GLU A 393 24.39 -40.63 30.00
N GLU A 394 24.72 -39.41 29.54
CA GLU A 394 25.62 -39.02 28.40
C GLU A 394 24.96 -39.33 27.02
N GLU A 395 24.52 -38.38 26.19
CA GLU A 395 25.25 -37.26 25.57
C GLU A 395 24.37 -36.01 25.41
N GLU A 396 24.69 -34.92 26.13
CA GLU A 396 24.44 -33.56 25.69
C GLU A 396 25.71 -32.73 25.91
N GLU A 397 26.05 -31.96 24.88
CA GLU A 397 26.62 -30.62 24.98
C GLU A 397 27.91 -30.44 25.80
N GLN A 398 29.01 -30.65 25.09
CA GLN A 398 30.29 -30.02 25.41
C GLN A 398 30.28 -28.56 24.95
N GLU A 399 29.77 -27.65 25.78
CA GLU A 399 30.10 -26.22 25.70
C GLU A 399 31.31 -25.94 26.60
N GLY A 400 32.48 -25.79 25.98
CA GLY A 400 33.74 -25.63 26.71
C GLY A 400 34.94 -25.42 25.79
N GLY A 401 34.81 -24.53 24.81
CA GLY A 401 35.89 -24.18 23.90
C GLY A 401 35.75 -22.74 23.42
N LEU A 402 36.24 -21.81 24.23
CA LEU A 402 36.61 -20.44 23.84
C LEU A 402 37.75 -20.50 22.81
N VAL A 403 37.44 -20.96 21.60
CA VAL A 403 38.20 -20.63 20.41
C VAL A 403 37.52 -19.40 19.85
N ALA A 404 38.31 -18.37 19.55
CA ALA A 404 37.91 -17.17 18.84
C ALA A 404 37.20 -17.54 17.52
N GLY A 405 35.90 -17.81 17.61
CA GLY A 405 35.02 -18.06 16.48
C GLY A 405 34.82 -16.72 15.80
N LYS A 406 35.71 -16.42 14.86
CA LYS A 406 35.49 -15.46 13.77
C LYS A 406 34.00 -15.50 13.46
N ALA A 407 33.28 -14.44 13.82
CA ALA A 407 32.01 -14.15 13.22
C ALA A 407 32.31 -14.11 11.72
N LYS A 408 32.01 -15.20 11.02
CA LYS A 408 31.92 -15.21 9.56
C LYS A 408 30.75 -14.26 9.31
N THR A 409 31.06 -12.97 9.23
CA THR A 409 30.32 -12.03 8.42
C THR A 409 30.04 -12.80 7.14
N ARG A 410 28.80 -13.30 7.00
CA ARG A 410 28.37 -13.80 5.70
C ARG A 410 28.73 -12.68 4.74
N PRO A 411 29.63 -12.93 3.78
CA PRO A 411 30.19 -11.87 2.96
C PRO A 411 29.02 -11.07 2.42
N ILE A 412 29.12 -9.74 2.44
CA ILE A 412 28.05 -8.83 1.99
C ILE A 412 27.51 -9.24 0.60
N VAL A 413 28.35 -9.90 -0.19
CA VAL A 413 28.06 -10.55 -1.47
C VAL A 413 26.97 -11.64 -1.37
N GLU A 414 26.94 -12.48 -0.34
CA GLU A 414 25.89 -13.51 -0.14
C GLU A 414 24.52 -12.87 0.14
N VAL A 415 24.48 -11.78 0.93
CA VAL A 415 23.22 -11.08 1.24
C VAL A 415 22.64 -10.39 -0.01
N ALA A 416 23.51 -9.85 -0.86
CA ALA A 416 23.10 -9.26 -2.13
C ALA A 416 22.55 -10.34 -3.09
N HIS A 417 23.23 -11.48 -3.20
CA HIS A 417 22.79 -12.61 -4.03
C HIS A 417 21.42 -13.16 -3.57
N ASP A 418 21.19 -13.34 -2.27
CA ASP A 418 19.91 -13.82 -1.74
C ASP A 418 18.75 -12.85 -2.04
N LEU A 419 19.02 -11.54 -2.02
CA LEU A 419 18.04 -10.50 -2.39
C LEU A 419 17.72 -10.52 -3.89
N GLU A 420 18.74 -10.72 -4.74
CA GLU A 420 18.58 -10.86 -6.19
C GLU A 420 17.78 -12.12 -6.53
N GLU A 421 18.10 -13.26 -5.93
CA GLU A 421 17.37 -14.51 -6.12
C GLU A 421 15.91 -14.40 -5.67
N THR A 422 15.66 -13.74 -4.54
CA THR A 422 14.31 -13.48 -4.05
C THR A 422 13.52 -12.59 -5.02
N ARG A 423 14.15 -11.58 -5.63
CA ARG A 423 13.49 -10.74 -6.64
C ARG A 423 13.22 -11.51 -7.92
N MET A 424 14.20 -12.27 -8.40
CA MET A 424 14.04 -13.13 -9.58
C MET A 424 12.88 -14.11 -9.42
N ASN A 425 12.76 -14.74 -8.25
CA ASN A 425 11.65 -15.63 -7.96
C ASN A 425 10.28 -14.94 -7.98
N LYS A 426 10.18 -13.67 -7.54
CA LYS A 426 8.94 -12.88 -7.66
C LYS A 426 8.55 -12.62 -9.11
N PHE A 427 9.50 -12.25 -9.97
CA PHE A 427 9.22 -12.07 -11.41
C PHE A 427 8.78 -13.39 -12.06
N ARG A 428 9.43 -14.52 -11.70
CA ARG A 428 9.03 -15.86 -12.16
C ARG A 428 7.60 -16.20 -11.74
N GLU A 429 7.22 -15.98 -10.48
CA GLU A 429 5.87 -16.26 -10.00
C GLU A 429 4.80 -15.43 -10.70
N VAL A 430 5.05 -14.13 -10.92
CA VAL A 430 4.12 -13.24 -11.65
C VAL A 430 3.90 -13.74 -13.07
N ARG A 431 4.99 -14.03 -13.81
CA ARG A 431 4.89 -14.56 -15.17
C ARG A 431 4.23 -15.93 -15.22
N MET A 432 4.54 -16.82 -14.27
CA MET A 432 3.87 -18.11 -14.17
C MET A 432 2.35 -17.98 -13.96
N LYS A 433 1.91 -17.00 -13.16
CA LYS A 433 0.49 -16.74 -12.94
C LYS A 433 -0.22 -16.26 -14.21
N GLU A 434 0.44 -15.41 -15.00
CA GLU A 434 -0.06 -14.97 -16.32
C GLU A 434 -0.16 -16.16 -17.29
N MET A 435 0.89 -16.97 -17.40
CA MET A 435 0.93 -18.08 -18.36
C MET A 435 -0.03 -19.24 -18.00
N ARG A 436 -0.45 -19.38 -16.73
CA ARG A 436 -1.47 -20.37 -16.32
C ARG A 436 -2.82 -20.13 -16.99
N GLN A 437 -3.15 -18.88 -17.31
CA GLN A 437 -4.42 -18.51 -17.94
C GLN A 437 -4.36 -18.58 -19.47
N ALA A 438 -3.15 -18.66 -20.04
CA ALA A 438 -2.93 -18.70 -21.48
C ALA A 438 -3.48 -20.00 -22.09
N ARG A 439 -4.18 -19.87 -23.23
CA ARG A 439 -4.66 -21.01 -24.02
C ARG A 439 -3.49 -21.64 -24.77
N LYS A 440 -3.68 -22.86 -25.26
CA LYS A 440 -2.64 -23.60 -25.98
C LYS A 440 -2.10 -22.83 -27.21
N ALA A 441 -2.98 -22.20 -28.00
CA ALA A 441 -2.57 -21.41 -29.16
C ALA A 441 -1.68 -20.22 -28.76
N ASP A 442 -2.05 -19.51 -27.70
CA ASP A 442 -1.27 -18.37 -27.18
C ASP A 442 0.10 -18.83 -26.65
N MET A 443 0.16 -20.02 -26.04
CA MET A 443 1.40 -20.63 -25.59
C MET A 443 2.34 -21.01 -26.75
N GLU A 444 1.81 -21.51 -27.86
CA GLU A 444 2.60 -21.83 -29.06
C GLU A 444 3.20 -20.56 -29.67
N ILE A 445 2.43 -19.46 -29.72
CA ILE A 445 2.92 -18.14 -30.15
C ILE A 445 4.01 -17.63 -29.20
N ALA A 446 3.77 -17.68 -27.88
CA ALA A 446 4.75 -17.24 -26.89
C ALA A 446 6.05 -18.07 -26.95
N CYS A 447 5.96 -19.38 -27.18
CA CYS A 447 7.16 -20.22 -27.37
C CYS A 447 7.93 -19.80 -28.62
N ALA A 448 7.23 -19.51 -29.73
CA ALA A 448 7.86 -19.05 -30.96
C ALA A 448 8.53 -17.68 -30.81
N GLU A 449 7.91 -16.74 -30.11
CA GLU A 449 8.49 -15.42 -29.79
C GLU A 449 9.76 -15.55 -28.94
N GLU A 450 9.77 -16.50 -28.01
CA GLU A 450 10.92 -16.76 -27.13
C GLU A 450 11.96 -17.69 -27.76
N GLY A 451 11.72 -18.19 -28.98
CA GLY A 451 12.63 -19.11 -29.67
C GLY A 451 12.74 -20.50 -29.04
N ILE A 452 11.75 -20.92 -28.24
CA ILE A 452 11.69 -22.24 -27.61
C ILE A 452 10.77 -23.16 -28.41
N SER A 453 11.13 -24.44 -28.54
CA SER A 453 10.23 -25.44 -29.11
C SER A 453 9.12 -25.81 -28.12
N TYR A 454 7.87 -25.83 -28.60
CA TYR A 454 6.73 -26.21 -27.78
C TYR A 454 6.74 -27.74 -27.51
N ILE A 455 7.18 -28.17 -26.32
CA ILE A 455 7.31 -29.60 -25.97
C ILE A 455 6.10 -30.10 -25.16
N LYS A 456 5.82 -29.49 -24.01
CA LYS A 456 4.64 -29.76 -23.15
C LYS A 456 4.12 -28.44 -22.62
N LEU A 457 2.80 -28.26 -22.55
CA LEU A 457 2.17 -26.99 -22.15
C LEU A 457 2.75 -26.44 -20.84
N ASP A 458 2.90 -27.26 -19.80
CA ASP A 458 3.37 -26.79 -18.49
C ASP A 458 4.89 -26.54 -18.44
N GLN A 459 5.67 -27.30 -19.21
CA GLN A 459 7.10 -27.05 -19.38
C GLN A 459 7.32 -25.74 -20.15
N ALA A 460 6.61 -25.58 -21.27
CA ALA A 460 6.59 -24.37 -22.08
C ALA A 460 6.19 -23.13 -21.28
N ARG A 461 5.17 -23.25 -20.41
CA ARG A 461 4.76 -22.18 -19.49
C ARG A 461 5.90 -21.79 -18.53
N THR A 462 6.59 -22.78 -17.99
CA THR A 462 7.71 -22.57 -17.06
C THR A 462 8.89 -21.91 -17.75
N ASP A 463 9.28 -22.41 -18.93
CA ASP A 463 10.41 -21.89 -19.70
C ASP A 463 10.14 -20.45 -20.18
N VAL A 464 8.94 -20.18 -20.72
CA VAL A 464 8.53 -18.83 -21.14
C VAL A 464 8.48 -17.88 -19.95
N ALA A 465 7.92 -18.32 -18.81
CA ALA A 465 7.88 -17.49 -17.61
C ALA A 465 9.28 -17.19 -17.07
N GLU A 466 10.20 -18.15 -17.14
CA GLU A 466 11.59 -17.95 -16.73
C GLU A 466 12.31 -16.96 -17.63
N ILE A 467 12.19 -17.08 -18.96
CA ILE A 467 12.84 -16.16 -19.90
C ILE A 467 12.32 -14.73 -19.73
N ARG A 468 10.99 -14.57 -19.61
CA ARG A 468 10.38 -13.25 -19.40
C ARG A 468 10.80 -12.65 -18.06
N ALA A 469 10.84 -13.45 -17.00
CA ALA A 469 11.31 -13.01 -15.69
C ALA A 469 12.77 -12.53 -15.71
N ARG A 470 13.66 -13.21 -16.45
CA ARG A 470 15.05 -12.77 -16.64
C ARG A 470 15.13 -11.42 -17.35
N ARG A 471 14.36 -11.22 -18.44
CA ARG A 471 14.33 -9.93 -19.16
C ARG A 471 13.79 -8.79 -18.29
N ASP A 472 12.73 -9.04 -17.54
CA ASP A 472 12.15 -8.04 -16.63
C ASP A 472 13.15 -7.64 -15.54
N PHE A 473 13.90 -8.61 -15.00
CA PHE A 473 14.95 -8.36 -14.02
C PHE A 473 16.15 -7.60 -14.59
N ASP A 474 16.61 -7.95 -15.79
CA ASP A 474 17.68 -7.21 -16.48
C ASP A 474 17.27 -5.76 -16.76
N GLY A 475 16.00 -5.54 -17.12
CA GLY A 475 15.42 -4.20 -17.26
C GLY A 475 15.42 -3.44 -15.93
N TRP A 476 15.01 -4.11 -14.86
CA TRP A 476 15.01 -3.54 -13.51
C TRP A 476 16.41 -3.18 -13.02
N LEU A 477 17.43 -4.01 -13.28
CA LEU A 477 18.83 -3.72 -12.95
C LEU A 477 19.32 -2.46 -13.66
N LYS A 478 19.05 -2.32 -14.97
CA LYS A 478 19.41 -1.12 -15.73
C LYS A 478 18.74 0.14 -15.19
N ASP A 479 17.48 0.04 -14.76
CA ASP A 479 16.77 1.16 -14.16
C ASP A 479 17.28 1.50 -12.76
N ARG A 480 17.77 0.51 -12.00
CA ARG A 480 18.45 0.74 -10.72
C ARG A 480 19.78 1.45 -10.92
N ASP A 481 20.62 0.98 -11.84
CA ASP A 481 21.93 1.57 -12.11
C ASP A 481 21.81 3.02 -12.61
N ARG A 482 20.74 3.34 -13.36
CA ARG A 482 20.41 4.72 -13.73
C ARG A 482 20.02 5.60 -12.55
N LYS A 483 19.34 5.04 -11.55
CA LYS A 483 18.93 5.76 -10.34
C LYS A 483 20.09 5.93 -9.36
N GLU A 484 20.94 4.93 -9.20
CA GLU A 484 22.10 4.98 -8.28
C GLU A 484 23.29 5.72 -8.90
N GLY A 485 23.53 5.61 -10.22
CA GLY A 485 24.63 6.28 -10.91
C GLY A 485 24.40 7.76 -11.24
N SER A 486 23.35 8.40 -10.70
CA SER A 486 23.05 9.82 -10.93
C SER A 486 23.17 10.70 -9.67
N GLU A 487 23.69 10.18 -8.55
CA GLU A 487 24.27 11.04 -7.51
C GLU A 487 25.61 11.60 -8.04
N PRO A 488 25.70 12.90 -8.38
CA PRO A 488 26.98 13.48 -8.75
C PRO A 488 27.79 13.63 -7.47
N ASP A 489 28.96 12.97 -7.42
CA ASP A 489 30.04 13.23 -6.47
C ASP A 489 30.23 14.75 -6.34
N LYS A 490 29.64 15.30 -5.28
CA LYS A 490 29.96 16.62 -4.78
C LYS A 490 30.82 16.39 -3.55
N ASP A 491 31.93 17.12 -3.53
CA ASP A 491 32.81 17.35 -2.38
C ASP A 491 34.12 16.55 -2.39
N GLU A 492 34.98 16.83 -3.37
CA GLU A 492 36.43 16.93 -3.12
C GLU A 492 37.01 18.11 -3.90
N ASP A 493 36.79 19.32 -3.39
CA ASP A 493 37.66 20.48 -3.60
C ASP A 493 37.34 21.50 -2.49
N ASP A 494 37.87 21.26 -1.28
CA ASP A 494 37.96 22.25 -0.20
C ASP A 494 39.42 22.74 -0.08
N PRO A 495 39.85 23.74 -0.88
CA PRO A 495 41.06 24.49 -0.60
C PRO A 495 40.68 25.79 0.12
N GLU A 496 40.99 25.89 1.41
CA GLU A 496 41.37 27.11 2.16
C GLU A 496 40.82 27.13 3.60
N GLN A 497 41.56 26.50 4.51
CA GLN A 497 41.62 26.97 5.90
C GLN A 497 43.04 27.43 6.21
N SER A 498 43.40 28.59 5.67
CA SER A 498 44.48 29.43 6.17
C SER A 498 44.08 30.01 7.53
N TYR A 499 44.38 29.26 8.60
CA TYR A 499 44.45 29.82 9.95
C TYR A 499 45.68 30.73 10.05
N ALA A 500 45.41 32.03 9.94
CA ALA A 500 46.33 33.09 10.30
C ALA A 500 46.56 33.07 11.82
N THR A 501 47.67 32.47 12.28
CA THR A 501 48.22 32.75 13.60
C THR A 501 48.96 34.08 13.55
N SER A 502 48.25 35.17 13.84
CA SER A 502 48.89 36.43 14.20
C SER A 502 49.49 36.29 15.59
N THR A 503 50.80 36.48 15.62
CA THR A 503 51.69 36.59 16.77
C THR A 503 51.23 37.68 17.74
N GLU A 504 50.94 37.31 18.99
CA GLU A 504 50.96 38.23 20.12
C GLU A 504 52.34 38.15 20.79
N ASP A 505 53.12 39.22 20.61
CA ASP A 505 54.26 39.60 21.43
C ASP A 505 53.78 39.94 22.85
N VAL A 506 54.18 39.18 23.87
CA VAL A 506 54.24 39.65 25.27
C VAL A 506 55.46 39.04 26.00
N HIS A 507 56.53 39.84 26.01
CA HIS A 507 57.40 40.22 27.13
C HIS A 507 57.79 39.29 28.30
N GLU A 508 59.09 39.43 28.63
CA GLU A 508 59.73 39.55 29.96
C GLU A 508 59.93 38.31 30.85
N GLY A 509 61.20 38.08 31.20
CA GLY A 509 61.65 37.18 32.26
C GLY A 509 63.08 36.71 32.07
#